data_AF-A0A653XZ16-F1
#
_entry.id   AF-A0A653XZ16-F1
#
_cell.length_a   1.000
_cell.length_b   1.000
_cell.length_c   1.000
_cell.angle_alpha   90.00
_cell.angle_beta   90.00
_cell.angle_gamma   90.00
#
_symmetry.space_group_name_H-M   'P 1'
#
loop_
_entity.id
_entity.type
_entity.pdbx_description
1 polymer ?
#
loop_
_entity_poly.entity_id
_entity_poly.type
_entity_poly.pdbx_seq_one_letter_code
_entity_poly.pdbx_strand_id
1 'polypeptide(L)'
;MSKSLDTAKRISLAFTKLKRDLGPQGKAPSISEVARLAGVSHTLIHTKYPEIAEQIRVARGRGAKQRLEKQRDDLKTTLDRSAELRNDLKEIKRINGRLASENARLTLLVKRLEKEVAVLEAGVRPLRPRTSQDGPGSNL
;
A
#
# COMPACT_ATOMS: atom_id res chain seq x y z
N MET A 1 -46.32 -41.92 -1.99
CA MET A 1 -44.95 -41.82 -2.55
C MET A 1 -44.35 -40.39 -2.55
N SER A 2 -44.92 -39.37 -1.91
CA SER A 2 -44.48 -37.96 -2.10
C SER A 2 -43.41 -37.42 -1.12
N LYS A 3 -43.33 -37.92 0.12
CA LYS A 3 -42.50 -37.30 1.20
C LYS A 3 -40.98 -37.25 0.93
N SER A 4 -40.42 -38.21 0.17
CA SER A 4 -38.97 -38.25 -0.09
C SER A 4 -38.52 -37.20 -1.10
N LEU A 5 -39.32 -36.97 -2.15
CA LEU A 5 -39.01 -35.98 -3.18
C LEU A 5 -39.13 -34.55 -2.63
N ASP A 6 -40.11 -34.34 -1.75
CA ASP A 6 -40.27 -33.07 -1.03
C ASP A 6 -39.09 -32.77 -0.09
N THR A 7 -38.58 -33.80 0.61
CA THR A 7 -37.42 -33.65 1.50
C THR A 7 -36.15 -33.29 0.72
N ALA A 8 -35.89 -33.94 -0.43
CA ALA A 8 -34.75 -33.61 -1.28
C ALA A 8 -34.81 -32.16 -1.77
N LYS A 9 -35.98 -31.70 -2.22
CA LYS A 9 -36.20 -30.30 -2.65
C LYS A 9 -35.95 -29.32 -1.51
N ARG A 10 -36.40 -29.62 -0.29
CA ARG A 10 -36.14 -28.80 0.90
C ARG A 10 -34.64 -28.66 1.19
N ILE A 11 -33.88 -29.75 1.09
CA ILE A 11 -32.42 -29.73 1.30
C ILE A 11 -31.73 -28.88 0.22
N SER A 12 -32.07 -29.09 -1.06
CA SER A 12 -31.51 -28.29 -2.16
C SER A 12 -31.83 -26.81 -2.03
N LEU A 13 -33.07 -26.46 -1.65
CA LEU A 13 -33.50 -25.08 -1.43
C LEU A 13 -32.75 -24.45 -0.25
N ALA A 14 -32.58 -25.18 0.85
CA ALA A 14 -31.80 -24.72 2.00
C ALA A 14 -30.35 -24.44 1.61
N PHE A 15 -29.72 -25.31 0.81
CA PHE A 15 -28.37 -25.10 0.32
C PHE A 15 -28.25 -23.85 -0.56
N THR A 16 -29.21 -23.61 -1.47
CA THR A 16 -29.17 -22.42 -2.34
C THR A 16 -29.39 -21.13 -1.55
N LYS A 17 -30.30 -21.13 -0.57
CA LYS A 17 -30.53 -19.99 0.32
C LYS A 17 -29.27 -19.64 1.10
N LEU A 18 -28.68 -20.61 1.79
CA LEU A 18 -27.44 -20.38 2.54
C LEU A 18 -26.31 -19.87 1.64
N LYS A 19 -26.14 -20.45 0.45
CA LYS A 19 -25.13 -19.99 -0.51
C LYS A 19 -25.36 -18.53 -0.94
N ARG A 20 -26.61 -18.11 -1.09
CA ARG A 20 -26.95 -16.70 -1.39
C ARG A 20 -26.65 -15.79 -0.21
N ASP A 21 -27.02 -16.19 1.00
CA ASP A 21 -26.85 -15.39 2.22
C ASP A 21 -25.36 -15.18 2.56
N LEU A 22 -24.52 -16.17 2.27
CA LEU A 22 -23.06 -16.09 2.46
C LEU A 22 -22.37 -15.22 1.40
N GLY A 23 -23.04 -14.93 0.27
CA GLY A 23 -22.49 -14.14 -0.82
C GLY A 23 -21.36 -14.84 -1.61
N PRO A 24 -20.86 -14.21 -2.69
CA PRO A 24 -19.87 -14.82 -3.58
C PRO A 24 -18.48 -15.01 -2.95
N GLN A 25 -18.15 -14.27 -1.89
CA GLN A 25 -16.87 -14.36 -1.17
C GLN A 25 -16.99 -15.18 0.14
N GLY A 26 -18.21 -15.61 0.51
CA GLY A 26 -18.47 -16.37 1.73
C GLY A 26 -18.03 -17.82 1.64
N LYS A 27 -17.70 -18.41 2.78
CA LYS A 27 -17.41 -19.84 2.89
C LYS A 27 -18.68 -20.61 2.53
N ALA A 28 -18.62 -21.53 1.58
CA ALA A 28 -19.81 -22.33 1.24
C ALA A 28 -20.32 -23.09 2.48
N PRO A 29 -21.65 -23.24 2.61
CA PRO A 29 -22.27 -23.74 3.84
C PRO A 29 -21.88 -25.18 4.16
N SER A 30 -21.86 -25.51 5.44
CA SER A 30 -21.61 -26.87 5.91
C SER A 30 -22.83 -27.78 5.75
N ILE A 31 -22.62 -29.09 5.64
CA ILE A 31 -23.74 -30.05 5.62
C ILE A 31 -24.59 -29.92 6.89
N SER A 32 -23.97 -29.60 8.03
CA SER A 32 -24.67 -29.35 9.30
C SER A 32 -25.54 -28.09 9.26
N GLU A 33 -25.07 -27.00 8.65
CA GLU A 33 -25.86 -25.77 8.45
C GLU A 33 -27.04 -26.03 7.50
N VAL A 34 -26.79 -26.74 6.41
CA VAL A 34 -27.85 -27.11 5.44
C VAL A 34 -28.89 -28.01 6.10
N ALA A 35 -28.47 -29.00 6.89
CA ALA A 35 -29.37 -29.89 7.62
C ALA A 35 -30.26 -29.13 8.62
N ARG A 36 -29.66 -28.19 9.36
CA ARG A 36 -30.37 -27.33 10.32
C ARG A 36 -31.43 -26.48 9.64
N LEU A 37 -31.10 -25.82 8.53
CA LEU A 37 -32.05 -24.98 7.79
C LEU A 37 -33.14 -25.82 7.11
N ALA A 38 -32.80 -27.01 6.61
CA ALA A 38 -33.75 -27.93 6.01
C ALA A 38 -34.63 -28.65 7.05
N GLY A 39 -34.31 -28.57 8.35
CA GLY A 39 -35.04 -29.28 9.42
C GLY A 39 -34.90 -30.80 9.35
N VAL A 40 -33.72 -31.30 8.92
CA VAL A 40 -33.42 -32.74 8.79
C VAL A 40 -32.15 -33.08 9.57
N SER A 41 -31.96 -34.37 9.88
CA SER A 41 -30.71 -34.81 10.48
C SER A 41 -29.59 -34.83 9.45
N HIS A 42 -28.37 -34.49 9.88
CA HIS A 42 -27.18 -34.59 9.05
C HIS A 42 -26.97 -36.03 8.52
N THR A 43 -27.23 -37.05 9.36
CA THR A 43 -27.16 -38.47 8.97
C THR A 43 -28.07 -38.78 7.79
N LEU A 44 -29.29 -38.24 7.76
CA LEU A 44 -30.22 -38.47 6.66
C LEU A 44 -29.66 -37.99 5.32
N ILE A 45 -28.93 -36.87 5.31
CA ILE A 45 -28.30 -36.34 4.10
C ILE A 45 -27.21 -37.28 3.61
N HIS A 46 -26.34 -37.79 4.49
CA HIS A 46 -25.27 -38.71 4.10
C HIS A 46 -25.78 -40.06 3.61
N THR A 47 -26.78 -40.62 4.28
CA THR A 47 -27.24 -41.99 4.00
C THR A 47 -28.23 -42.04 2.85
N LYS A 48 -29.20 -41.10 2.82
CA LYS A 48 -30.33 -41.16 1.88
C LYS A 48 -30.17 -40.22 0.68
N TYR A 49 -29.31 -39.21 0.79
CA TYR A 49 -29.07 -38.22 -0.27
C TYR A 49 -27.58 -37.96 -0.52
N PRO A 50 -26.78 -39.02 -0.81
CA PRO A 50 -25.33 -38.90 -0.98
C PRO A 50 -24.93 -37.91 -2.09
N GLU A 51 -25.72 -37.84 -3.18
CA GLU A 51 -25.51 -36.89 -4.27
C GLU A 51 -25.54 -35.43 -3.81
N ILE A 52 -26.48 -35.08 -2.94
CA ILE A 52 -26.60 -33.72 -2.40
C ILE A 52 -25.47 -33.45 -1.41
N ALA A 53 -25.09 -34.44 -0.60
CA ALA A 53 -23.96 -34.33 0.31
C ALA A 53 -22.65 -34.02 -0.44
N GLU A 54 -22.44 -34.66 -1.59
CA GLU A 54 -21.26 -34.46 -2.41
C GLU A 54 -21.25 -33.08 -3.07
N GLN A 55 -22.39 -32.61 -3.58
CA GLN A 55 -22.50 -31.24 -4.09
C GLN A 55 -22.10 -30.18 -3.06
N ILE A 56 -22.51 -30.36 -1.79
CA ILE A 56 -22.15 -29.45 -0.69
C ILE A 56 -20.65 -29.51 -0.42
N ARG A 57 -20.05 -30.71 -0.38
CA ARG A 57 -18.60 -30.88 -0.16
C ARG A 57 -17.78 -30.25 -1.28
N VAL A 58 -18.14 -30.51 -2.53
CA VAL A 58 -17.45 -29.96 -3.71
C VAL A 58 -17.54 -28.43 -3.71
N ALA A 59 -18.71 -27.86 -3.45
CA ALA A 59 -18.87 -26.42 -3.34
C ALA A 59 -18.00 -25.80 -2.23
N ARG A 60 -17.92 -26.46 -1.08
CA ARG A 60 -17.08 -26.03 0.05
C ARG A 60 -15.59 -26.16 -0.22
N GLY A 61 -15.16 -27.23 -0.90
CA GLY A 61 -13.77 -27.43 -1.32
C GLY A 61 -13.31 -26.41 -2.36
N ARG A 62 -14.16 -26.13 -3.37
CA ARG A 62 -13.88 -25.08 -4.38
C ARG A 62 -13.78 -23.69 -3.75
N GLY A 63 -14.67 -23.34 -2.82
CA GLY A 63 -14.60 -22.06 -2.11
C GLY A 63 -13.33 -21.90 -1.26
N ALA A 64 -12.84 -22.99 -0.63
CA ALA A 64 -11.58 -22.96 0.10
C ALA A 64 -10.37 -22.73 -0.82
N LYS A 65 -10.32 -23.41 -1.97
CA LYS A 65 -9.25 -23.24 -2.98
C LYS A 65 -9.21 -21.82 -3.54
N GLN A 66 -10.35 -21.30 -4.00
CA GLN A 66 -10.44 -19.94 -4.55
C GLN A 66 -10.01 -18.88 -3.53
N ARG A 67 -10.35 -19.05 -2.25
CA ARG A 67 -9.92 -18.11 -1.20
C ARG A 67 -8.41 -18.17 -0.97
N LEU A 68 -7.82 -19.36 -0.94
CA LEU A 68 -6.37 -19.52 -0.78
C LEU A 68 -5.62 -18.91 -1.98
N GLU A 69 -6.13 -19.12 -3.19
CA GLU A 69 -5.59 -18.53 -4.41
C GLU A 69 -5.61 -17.00 -4.34
N LYS A 70 -6.78 -16.42 -4.03
CA LYS A 70 -6.92 -14.97 -3.82
C LYS A 70 -5.95 -14.43 -2.75
N GLN A 71 -5.84 -15.12 -1.61
CA GLN A 71 -4.90 -14.73 -0.55
C GLN A 71 -3.44 -14.77 -1.01
N ARG A 72 -3.07 -15.76 -1.84
CA ARG A 72 -1.71 -15.85 -2.40
C ARG A 72 -1.44 -14.74 -3.39
N ASP A 73 -2.42 -14.39 -4.22
CA ASP A 73 -2.32 -13.28 -5.17
C ASP A 73 -2.21 -11.93 -4.43
N ASP A 74 -3.02 -11.71 -3.40
CA ASP A 74 -2.95 -10.53 -2.54
C ASP A 74 -1.57 -10.43 -1.84
N LEU A 75 -1.04 -11.54 -1.33
CA LEU A 75 0.31 -11.58 -0.74
C LEU A 75 1.39 -11.27 -1.78
N LYS A 76 1.26 -11.80 -3.00
CA LYS A 76 2.24 -11.55 -4.05
C LYS A 76 2.25 -10.08 -4.47
N THR A 77 1.08 -9.50 -4.72
CA THR A 77 0.97 -8.08 -5.11
C THR A 77 1.54 -7.14 -4.05
N THR A 78 1.29 -7.42 -2.76
CA THR A 78 1.86 -6.61 -1.67
C THR A 78 3.37 -6.76 -1.53
N LEU A 79 3.92 -7.96 -1.75
CA LEU A 79 5.37 -8.20 -1.75
C LEU A 79 6.06 -7.50 -2.93
N ASP A 80 5.49 -7.62 -4.13
CA ASP A 80 6.00 -6.96 -5.34
C ASP A 80 6.00 -5.44 -5.14
N ARG A 81 4.91 -4.87 -4.61
CA ARG A 81 4.83 -3.44 -4.30
C ARG A 81 5.83 -3.01 -3.23
N SER A 82 6.06 -3.84 -2.21
CA SER A 82 7.07 -3.57 -1.17
C SER A 82 8.50 -3.58 -1.76
N ALA A 83 8.78 -4.48 -2.70
CA ALA A 83 10.07 -4.54 -3.38
C ALA A 83 10.32 -3.29 -4.24
N GLU A 84 9.32 -2.85 -5.01
CA GLU A 84 9.37 -1.60 -5.78
C GLU A 84 9.65 -0.39 -4.87
N LEU A 85 8.86 -0.23 -3.81
CA LEU A 85 9.01 0.89 -2.88
C LEU A 85 10.39 0.89 -2.20
N ARG A 86 10.96 -0.28 -1.90
CA ARG A 86 12.33 -0.38 -1.36
C ARG A 86 13.38 0.05 -2.36
N ASN A 87 13.20 -0.26 -3.64
CA ASN A 87 14.11 0.18 -4.71
C ASN A 87 14.02 1.70 -4.91
N ASP A 88 12.82 2.25 -4.96
CA ASP A 88 12.59 3.69 -5.06
C ASP A 88 13.23 4.44 -3.88
N LEU A 89 13.06 3.92 -2.66
CA LEU A 89 13.64 4.51 -1.45
C LEU A 89 15.17 4.48 -1.50
N LYS A 90 15.79 3.40 -1.99
CA LYS A 90 17.24 3.34 -2.19
C LYS A 90 17.71 4.39 -3.19
N GLU A 91 17.02 4.53 -4.32
CA GLU A 91 17.39 5.49 -5.36
C GLU A 91 17.24 6.94 -4.88
N ILE A 92 16.13 7.26 -4.20
CA ILE A 92 15.90 8.58 -3.62
C ILE A 92 16.99 8.89 -2.57
N LYS A 93 17.34 7.94 -1.71
CA LYS A 93 18.43 8.13 -0.74
C LYS A 93 19.77 8.39 -1.41
N ARG A 94 20.08 7.69 -2.50
CA ARG A 94 21.29 7.88 -3.29
C ARG A 94 21.34 9.28 -3.91
N ILE A 95 20.25 9.70 -4.56
CA ILE A 95 20.13 11.04 -5.16
C ILE A 95 20.26 12.12 -4.09
N ASN A 96 19.55 11.98 -2.97
CA ASN A 96 19.60 12.94 -1.87
C ASN A 96 21.01 13.06 -1.27
N GLY A 97 21.71 11.93 -1.08
CA GLY A 97 23.11 11.94 -0.64
C GLY A 97 24.03 12.68 -1.61
N ARG A 98 23.85 12.49 -2.92
CA ARG A 98 24.60 13.23 -3.94
C ARG A 98 24.31 14.72 -3.88
N LEU A 99 23.04 15.11 -3.83
CA LEU A 99 22.62 16.51 -3.72
C LEU A 99 23.14 17.17 -2.44
N ALA A 100 23.11 16.47 -1.30
CA ALA A 100 23.65 16.97 -0.05
C ALA A 100 25.16 17.23 -0.15
N SER A 101 25.91 16.34 -0.79
CA SER A 101 27.35 16.51 -1.02
C SER A 101 27.64 17.70 -1.96
N GLU A 102 26.91 17.80 -3.07
CA GLU A 102 27.03 18.92 -4.01
C GLU A 102 26.69 20.26 -3.34
N ASN A 103 25.60 20.30 -2.57
CA ASN A 103 25.19 21.48 -1.82
C ASN A 103 26.23 21.88 -0.76
N ALA A 104 26.81 20.92 -0.04
CA ALA A 104 27.87 21.20 0.92
C ALA A 104 29.11 21.79 0.23
N ARG A 105 29.51 21.24 -0.92
CA ARG A 105 30.62 21.77 -1.73
C ARG A 105 30.33 23.19 -2.21
N LEU A 106 29.16 23.45 -2.77
CA LEU A 106 28.76 24.78 -3.23
C LEU A 106 28.75 25.80 -2.10
N THR A 107 28.22 25.43 -0.93
CA THR A 107 28.22 26.28 0.26
C THR A 107 29.63 26.67 0.69
N LEU A 108 30.58 25.73 0.65
CA LEU A 108 31.99 26.02 0.96
C LEU A 108 32.64 26.96 -0.05
N LEU A 109 32.33 26.79 -1.34
CA LEU A 109 32.84 27.65 -2.41
C LEU A 109 32.28 29.07 -2.28
N VAL A 110 30.97 29.22 -2.05
CA VAL A 110 30.33 30.52 -1.81
C VAL A 110 31.00 31.23 -0.63
N LYS A 111 31.15 30.56 0.52
CA LYS A 111 31.83 31.13 1.69
C LYS A 111 33.28 31.53 1.42
N ARG A 112 33.98 30.83 0.53
CA ARG A 112 35.35 31.20 0.13
C ARG A 112 35.33 32.49 -0.70
N LEU A 113 34.47 32.54 -1.71
CA LEU A 113 34.35 33.71 -2.58
C LEU A 113 33.90 34.95 -1.79
N GLU A 114 32.96 34.80 -0.87
CA GLU A 114 32.55 35.88 0.05
C GLU A 114 33.74 36.45 0.84
N LYS A 115 34.64 35.58 1.33
CA LYS A 115 35.85 36.03 2.02
C LYS A 115 36.82 36.74 1.09
N GLU A 116 37.01 36.23 -0.13
CA GLU A 116 37.89 36.85 -1.13
C GLU A 116 37.37 38.24 -1.54
N VAL A 117 36.06 38.37 -1.77
CA VAL A 117 35.41 39.66 -2.04
C VAL A 117 35.60 40.62 -0.88
N ALA A 118 35.36 40.20 0.36
CA ALA A 118 35.55 41.05 1.54
C ALA A 118 37.00 41.57 1.69
N VAL A 119 38.00 40.74 1.37
CA VAL A 119 39.41 41.15 1.37
C VAL A 119 39.69 42.19 0.28
N LEU A 120 39.14 41.98 -0.93
CA LEU A 120 39.30 42.93 -2.03
C LEU A 120 38.62 44.27 -1.72
N GLU A 121 37.40 44.25 -1.18
CA GLU A 121 36.68 45.45 -0.74
C GLU A 121 37.46 46.22 0.34
N ALA A 122 38.09 45.52 1.30
CA ALA A 122 38.93 46.16 2.31
C ALA A 122 40.23 46.77 1.73
N GLY A 123 40.74 46.21 0.63
CA GLY A 123 41.91 46.73 -0.10
C GLY A 123 41.62 47.98 -0.93
N VAL A 124 40.35 48.21 -1.29
CA VAL A 124 39.91 49.45 -1.95
C VAL A 124 39.81 50.55 -0.88
N ARG A 125 40.90 51.30 -0.67
CA ARG A 125 40.82 52.56 0.08
C ARG A 125 39.83 53.48 -0.65
N PRO A 126 38.73 53.94 -0.03
CA PRO A 126 37.95 54.99 -0.64
C PRO A 126 38.86 56.22 -0.76
N LEU A 127 39.10 56.67 -2.00
CA LEU A 127 39.75 57.94 -2.25
C LEU A 127 38.91 59.01 -1.56
N ARG A 128 39.37 59.48 -0.40
CA ARG A 128 38.73 60.60 0.29
C ARG A 128 38.81 61.78 -0.68
N PRO A 129 37.68 62.38 -1.10
CA PRO A 129 37.74 63.53 -1.98
C PRO A 129 38.55 64.62 -1.26
N ARG A 130 39.58 65.15 -1.92
CA ARG A 130 40.31 66.33 -1.44
C ARG A 130 39.32 67.48 -1.38
N THR A 131 38.78 67.77 -0.20
CA THR A 131 38.02 68.99 0.03
C THR A 131 38.99 70.15 0.01
N SER A 132 38.90 70.98 -1.02
CA SER A 132 39.57 72.26 -1.15
C SER A 132 39.04 73.20 -0.05
N GLN A 133 39.64 73.14 1.13
CA GLN A 133 39.57 74.19 2.13
C GLN A 133 40.98 74.54 2.59
N ASP A 134 41.77 75.07 1.68
CA ASP A 134 42.83 76.03 2.02
C ASP A 134 42.45 77.31 1.28
N GLY A 135 41.54 78.08 1.87
CA GLY A 135 41.32 79.47 1.48
C GLY A 135 42.56 80.29 1.89
N PRO A 136 43.03 81.23 1.07
CA PRO A 136 44.17 82.06 1.43
C PRO A 136 43.80 82.90 2.65
N GLY A 137 44.41 82.57 3.79
CA GLY A 137 44.45 83.45 4.95
C GLY A 137 45.13 84.74 4.54
N SER A 138 44.36 85.84 4.60
CA SER A 138 44.85 87.20 4.56
C SER A 138 46.00 87.39 5.55
N ASN A 139 47.03 88.14 5.14
CA ASN A 139 47.61 89.17 6.00
C ASN A 139 48.47 90.14 5.17
N LEU A 140 48.06 91.41 5.29
CA LEU A 140 48.81 92.67 5.17
C LEU A 140 49.24 93.12 3.77
#